data_AF-A0A2W4IQF8-F1
#
_entry.id   AF-A0A2W4IQF8-F1
#
_cell.length_a   1.000
_cell.length_b   1.000
_cell.length_c   1.000
_cell.angle_alpha   90.00
_cell.angle_beta   90.00
_cell.angle_gamma   90.00
#
_symmetry.space_group_name_H-M   'P 1'
#
loop_
_entity.id
_entity.type
_entity.pdbx_description
1 polymer ?
#
loop_
_entity_poly.entity_id
_entity_poly.type
_entity_poly.pdbx_seq_one_letter_code
_entity_poly.pdbx_strand_id
1 'polypeptide(L)'
;MIKNNIYDKIYKVFNIINFFMERIFLENRIKKIISFIKNQDLGLFLETNISVFEDDDLERLLEFLETGSDELIADFLTEKTKEFMLQVEKIKQIKSKIKKEKLKKQETQEKTEEENELENLLDF
;
A
#
# COMPACT_ATOMS: atom_id res chain seq x y z
N MET A 1 3.69 34.65 -26.98
CA MET A 1 2.46 33.97 -26.51
C MET A 1 2.77 33.22 -25.20
N ILE A 2 3.03 33.95 -24.10
CA ILE A 2 3.44 33.40 -22.79
C ILE A 2 2.49 33.95 -21.71
N LYS A 3 1.17 33.70 -21.87
CA LYS A 3 0.16 34.11 -20.87
C LYS A 3 -0.67 32.95 -20.30
N ASN A 4 -0.45 31.71 -20.77
CA ASN A 4 -1.20 30.53 -20.31
C ASN A 4 -0.57 29.80 -19.11
N ASN A 5 0.55 30.26 -18.53
CA ASN A 5 1.30 29.46 -17.54
C ASN A 5 0.95 29.78 -16.07
N ILE A 6 0.52 31.01 -15.76
CA ILE A 6 0.26 31.42 -14.37
C ILE A 6 -1.11 30.93 -13.89
N TYR A 7 -2.16 31.08 -14.70
CA TYR A 7 -3.50 30.63 -14.36
C TYR A 7 -3.58 29.12 -14.15
N ASP A 8 -2.93 28.34 -15.02
CA ASP A 8 -2.85 26.88 -14.89
C ASP A 8 -2.14 26.45 -13.60
N LYS A 9 -1.08 27.17 -13.20
CA LYS A 9 -0.38 26.91 -11.94
C LYS A 9 -1.24 27.26 -10.72
N ILE A 10 -1.91 28.40 -10.74
CA ILE A 10 -2.82 28.81 -9.66
C ILE A 10 -3.97 27.80 -9.53
N TYR A 11 -4.55 27.37 -10.65
CA TYR A 11 -5.61 26.36 -10.65
C TYR A 11 -5.14 25.01 -10.07
N LYS A 12 -3.94 24.55 -10.43
CA LYS A 12 -3.34 23.34 -9.83
C LYS A 12 -3.14 23.49 -8.32
N VAL A 13 -2.58 24.60 -7.87
CA VAL A 13 -2.36 24.86 -6.43
C VAL A 13 -3.70 24.91 -5.68
N PHE A 14 -4.71 25.56 -6.25
CA PHE A 14 -6.06 25.62 -5.68
C PHE A 14 -6.68 24.22 -5.53
N ASN A 15 -6.59 23.38 -6.55
CA ASN A 15 -7.11 22.01 -6.48
C ASN A 15 -6.39 21.16 -5.43
N ILE A 16 -5.06 21.30 -5.32
CA ILE A 16 -4.27 20.62 -4.28
C ILE A 16 -4.73 21.07 -2.88
N ILE A 17 -4.93 22.38 -2.68
CA ILE A 17 -5.40 22.92 -1.39
C ILE A 17 -6.79 22.38 -1.06
N ASN A 18 -7.73 22.39 -2.01
CA ASN A 18 -9.08 21.88 -1.78
C ASN A 18 -9.07 20.41 -1.40
N PHE A 19 -8.29 19.59 -2.10
CA PHE A 19 -8.12 18.17 -1.79
C PHE A 19 -7.61 17.95 -0.35
N PHE A 20 -6.59 18.70 0.07
CA PHE A 20 -6.10 18.62 1.46
C PHE A 20 -7.15 19.06 2.49
N MET A 21 -7.92 20.11 2.18
CA MET A 21 -8.97 20.61 3.08
C MET A 21 -10.10 19.60 3.25
N GLU A 22 -10.48 18.90 2.19
CA GLU A 22 -11.48 17.84 2.20
C GLU A 22 -11.03 16.65 3.06
N ARG A 23 -9.79 16.19 2.89
CA ARG A 23 -9.22 15.14 3.73
C ARG A 23 -9.18 15.54 5.20
N ILE A 24 -8.70 16.74 5.53
CA ILE A 24 -8.66 17.24 6.91
C ILE A 24 -10.07 17.28 7.52
N PHE A 25 -11.06 17.67 6.73
CA PHE A 25 -12.46 17.69 7.16
C PHE A 25 -12.97 16.27 7.47
N LEU A 26 -12.73 15.29 6.58
CA LEU A 26 -13.09 13.89 6.79
C LEU A 26 -12.44 13.33 8.06
N GLU A 27 -11.13 13.46 8.20
CA GLU A 27 -10.39 12.94 9.36
C GLU A 27 -10.92 13.53 10.67
N ASN A 28 -11.18 14.84 10.72
CA ASN A 28 -11.71 15.50 11.92
C ASN A 28 -13.11 15.01 12.28
N ARG A 29 -13.96 14.76 11.28
CA ARG A 29 -15.32 14.25 11.49
C ARG A 29 -15.28 12.83 12.05
N ILE A 30 -14.43 11.98 11.49
CA ILE A 30 -14.20 10.62 11.99
C ILE A 30 -13.64 10.64 13.42
N LYS A 31 -12.61 11.46 13.71
CA LYS A 31 -12.05 11.62 15.07
C LYS A 31 -13.11 12.02 16.09
N LYS A 32 -14.02 12.93 15.70
CA LYS A 32 -15.14 13.32 16.55
C LYS A 32 -16.07 12.13 16.84
N ILE A 33 -16.42 11.32 15.85
CA ILE A 33 -17.26 10.13 16.06
C ILE A 33 -16.53 9.11 16.95
N ILE A 34 -15.24 8.86 16.69
CA ILE A 34 -14.38 7.96 17.47
C ILE A 34 -14.39 8.30 18.96
N SER A 35 -14.37 9.60 19.30
CA SER A 35 -14.41 10.03 20.71
C SER A 35 -15.66 9.57 21.49
N PHE A 36 -16.71 9.16 20.78
CA PHE A 36 -17.96 8.63 21.37
C PHE A 36 -18.06 7.10 21.31
N ILE A 37 -17.11 6.40 20.68
CA ILE A 37 -17.13 4.94 20.57
C ILE A 37 -16.89 4.34 21.96
N LYS A 38 -17.77 3.41 22.36
CA LYS A 38 -17.68 2.72 23.68
C LYS A 38 -16.44 1.83 23.79
N ASN A 39 -16.03 1.23 22.68
CA ASN A 39 -14.83 0.39 22.62
C ASN A 39 -13.59 1.30 22.50
N GLN A 40 -12.90 1.50 23.63
CA GLN A 40 -11.74 2.38 23.72
C GLN A 40 -10.56 1.88 22.87
N ASP A 41 -10.34 0.56 22.82
CA ASP A 41 -9.24 -0.02 22.02
C ASP A 41 -9.44 0.25 20.53
N LEU A 42 -10.67 0.06 20.04
CA LEU A 42 -11.03 0.37 18.66
C LEU A 42 -10.89 1.87 18.39
N GLY A 43 -11.36 2.71 19.31
CA GLY A 43 -11.26 4.16 19.16
C GLY A 43 -9.81 4.64 19.07
N LEU A 44 -8.95 4.20 19.99
CA LEU A 44 -7.53 4.52 20.01
C LEU A 44 -6.81 4.01 18.76
N PHE A 45 -7.15 2.80 18.31
CA PHE A 45 -6.58 2.24 17.09
C PHE A 45 -6.91 3.09 15.87
N LEU A 46 -8.18 3.47 15.71
CA LEU A 46 -8.61 4.30 14.58
C LEU A 46 -8.00 5.70 14.66
N GLU A 47 -7.99 6.34 15.84
CA GLU A 47 -7.40 7.68 16.01
C GLU A 47 -5.91 7.72 15.64
N THR A 48 -5.16 6.67 15.99
CA THR A 48 -3.73 6.57 15.72
C THR A 48 -3.42 6.30 14.25
N ASN A 49 -4.30 5.59 13.54
CA ASN A 49 -4.02 5.07 12.20
C ASN A 49 -4.81 5.75 11.08
N ILE A 50 -5.77 6.63 11.39
CA ILE A 50 -6.65 7.26 10.39
C ILE A 50 -5.90 7.98 9.27
N SER A 51 -4.74 8.57 9.57
CA SER A 51 -3.93 9.27 8.57
C SER A 51 -3.30 8.36 7.52
N VAL A 52 -3.28 7.04 7.76
CA VAL A 52 -2.75 6.03 6.84
C VAL A 52 -3.77 5.59 5.80
N PHE A 53 -5.05 5.87 6.04
CA PHE A 53 -6.13 5.46 5.13
C PHE A 53 -6.11 6.30 3.86
N GLU A 54 -6.40 5.67 2.73
CA GLU A 54 -6.65 6.35 1.46
C GLU A 54 -7.97 7.14 1.56
N ASP A 55 -8.17 8.15 0.72
CA ASP A 55 -9.35 9.02 0.84
C ASP A 55 -10.66 8.25 0.63
N ASP A 56 -10.70 7.34 -0.35
CA ASP A 56 -11.86 6.45 -0.58
C ASP A 56 -12.17 5.57 0.64
N ASP A 57 -11.13 5.13 1.35
CA ASP A 57 -11.27 4.33 2.56
C ASP A 57 -11.78 5.17 3.74
N LEU A 58 -11.35 6.43 3.82
CA LEU A 58 -11.85 7.40 4.81
C LEU A 58 -13.33 7.69 4.60
N GLU A 59 -13.76 7.88 3.36
CA GLU A 59 -15.17 8.11 3.04
C GLU A 59 -16.05 6.92 3.44
N ARG A 60 -15.64 5.70 3.08
CA ARG A 60 -16.37 4.47 3.44
C ARG A 60 -16.36 4.22 4.94
N LEU A 61 -15.24 4.48 5.62
CA LEU A 61 -15.15 4.38 7.07
C LEU A 61 -16.10 5.39 7.74
N LEU A 62 -16.14 6.63 7.26
CA LEU A 62 -17.06 7.64 7.77
C LEU A 62 -18.51 7.23 7.55
N GLU A 63 -18.85 6.74 6.35
CA GLU A 63 -20.21 6.27 6.04
C GLU A 63 -20.63 5.11 6.96
N PHE A 64 -19.74 4.14 7.19
CA PHE A 64 -20.00 3.09 8.17
C PHE A 64 -20.23 3.65 9.58
N LEU A 65 -19.37 4.56 10.04
CA LEU A 65 -19.46 5.15 11.38
C LEU A 65 -20.73 5.97 11.58
N GLU A 66 -21.28 6.56 10.52
CA GLU A 66 -22.51 7.36 10.56
C GLU A 66 -23.78 6.51 10.44
N THR A 67 -23.73 5.44 9.64
CA THR A 67 -24.91 4.62 9.32
C THR A 67 -25.03 3.35 10.16
N GLY A 68 -23.91 2.83 10.65
CA GLY A 68 -23.84 1.51 11.29
C GLY A 68 -24.16 0.35 10.33
N SER A 69 -24.01 0.54 9.02
CA SER A 69 -24.34 -0.49 8.02
C SER A 69 -23.35 -1.65 8.05
N ASP A 70 -23.80 -2.81 8.53
CA ASP A 70 -23.00 -4.04 8.56
C ASP A 70 -22.61 -4.54 7.15
N GLU A 71 -23.48 -4.30 6.15
CA GLU A 71 -23.21 -4.67 4.75
C GLU A 71 -22.03 -3.86 4.19
N LEU A 72 -22.03 -2.54 4.46
CA LEU A 72 -20.97 -1.64 3.98
C LEU A 72 -19.61 -2.02 4.55
N ILE A 73 -19.54 -2.30 5.86
CA ILE A 73 -18.28 -2.71 6.50
C ILE A 73 -17.83 -4.11 6.04
N ALA A 74 -18.77 -5.03 5.82
CA ALA A 74 -18.44 -6.36 5.31
C ALA A 74 -17.86 -6.30 3.90
N ASP A 75 -18.44 -5.49 3.01
CA ASP A 75 -17.95 -5.27 1.67
C ASP A 75 -16.58 -4.58 1.67
N PHE A 76 -16.42 -3.54 2.48
CA PHE A 76 -15.14 -2.84 2.65
C PHE A 76 -14.03 -3.78 3.12
N LEU A 77 -14.27 -4.57 4.16
CA LEU A 77 -13.30 -5.53 4.69
C LEU A 77 -13.00 -6.64 3.68
N THR A 78 -13.99 -7.08 2.91
CA THR A 78 -13.80 -8.08 1.84
C THR A 78 -12.90 -7.55 0.74
N GLU A 79 -13.09 -6.31 0.31
CA GLU A 79 -12.24 -5.64 -0.68
C GLU A 79 -10.79 -5.54 -0.20
N LYS A 80 -10.57 -5.01 1.01
CA LYS A 80 -9.22 -4.89 1.60
C LYS A 80 -8.54 -6.25 1.80
N THR A 81 -9.31 -7.28 2.15
CA THR A 81 -8.78 -8.64 2.24
C THR A 81 -8.31 -9.14 0.88
N LYS A 82 -9.05 -8.90 -0.20
CA LYS A 82 -8.65 -9.29 -1.56
C LYS A 82 -7.39 -8.55 -2.01
N GLU A 83 -7.30 -7.25 -1.76
CA GLU A 83 -6.11 -6.44 -2.06
C GLU A 83 -4.87 -6.98 -1.34
N PHE A 84 -5.00 -7.25 -0.04
CA PHE A 84 -3.92 -7.82 0.76
C PHE A 84 -3.47 -9.19 0.21
N MET A 85 -4.42 -10.07 -0.12
CA MET A 85 -4.12 -11.39 -0.69
C MET A 85 -3.38 -11.29 -2.03
N LEU A 86 -3.73 -10.32 -2.88
CA LEU A 86 -3.00 -10.06 -4.13
C LEU A 86 -1.56 -9.60 -3.88
N GLN A 87 -1.35 -8.73 -2.88
CA GLN A 87 0.01 -8.30 -2.50
C GLN A 87 0.84 -9.46 -1.96
N VAL A 88 0.26 -10.31 -1.11
CA VAL A 88 0.90 -11.53 -0.60
C VAL A 88 1.32 -12.45 -1.74
N GLU A 89 0.45 -12.65 -2.73
CA GLU A 89 0.76 -13.52 -3.88
C GLU A 89 1.90 -12.93 -4.74
N LYS A 90 1.91 -11.62 -4.97
CA LYS A 90 3.02 -10.92 -5.64
C LYS A 90 4.35 -11.15 -4.88
N ILE A 91 4.34 -11.04 -3.56
CA ILE A 91 5.53 -11.28 -2.72
C ILE A 91 6.01 -12.73 -2.85
N LYS A 92 5.09 -13.72 -2.83
CA LYS A 92 5.44 -15.13 -3.04
C LYS A 92 6.09 -15.37 -4.41
N GLN A 93 5.54 -14.77 -5.46
CA GLN A 93 6.11 -14.87 -6.81
C GLN A 93 7.51 -14.26 -6.88
N ILE A 94 7.72 -13.08 -6.29
CA ILE A 94 9.04 -12.44 -6.22
C ILE A 94 10.03 -13.32 -5.45
N LYS A 95 9.63 -13.84 -4.29
CA LYS A 95 10.47 -14.74 -3.47
C LYS A 95 10.88 -16.00 -4.26
N SER A 96 9.95 -16.58 -5.03
CA SER A 96 10.22 -17.72 -5.91
C SER A 96 11.23 -17.37 -7.01
N LYS A 97 11.05 -16.22 -7.69
CA LYS A 97 12.00 -15.73 -8.71
C LYS A 97 13.40 -15.53 -8.12
N ILE A 98 13.51 -14.87 -6.96
CA ILE A 98 14.79 -14.67 -6.26
C ILE A 98 15.47 -16.02 -5.94
N LYS A 99 14.70 -17.01 -5.46
CA LYS A 99 15.23 -18.35 -5.18
C LYS A 99 15.77 -19.03 -6.44
N LYS A 100 15.04 -18.97 -7.55
CA LYS A 100 15.48 -19.54 -8.84
C LYS A 100 16.75 -18.88 -9.36
N GLU A 101 16.84 -17.56 -9.30
CA GLU A 101 18.04 -16.83 -9.73
C GLU A 101 19.26 -17.12 -8.84
N LYS A 102 19.05 -17.29 -7.52
CA LYS A 102 20.13 -17.73 -6.62
C LYS A 102 20.65 -19.13 -6.96
N LEU A 103 19.75 -20.08 -7.21
CA LEU A 103 20.12 -21.46 -7.59
C LEU A 103 20.91 -21.48 -8.91
N LYS A 104 20.44 -20.76 -9.94
CA LYS A 104 21.17 -20.65 -11.20
C LYS A 104 22.58 -20.11 -11.02
N LYS A 105 22.76 -19.08 -10.18
CA LYS A 105 24.10 -18.54 -9.91
C LYS A 105 25.01 -19.56 -9.24
N GLN A 106 24.50 -20.35 -8.30
CA GLN A 106 25.25 -21.41 -7.65
C GLN A 106 25.64 -22.51 -8.65
N GLU A 107 24.69 -23.00 -9.45
CA GLU A 107 24.97 -24.02 -10.48
C GLU A 107 26.02 -23.55 -11.50
N THR A 108 25.99 -22.27 -11.89
CA THR A 108 27.02 -21.71 -12.78
C THR A 108 28.38 -21.62 -12.10
N GLN A 109 28.43 -21.24 -10.82
CA GLN A 109 29.68 -21.20 -10.05
C GLN A 109 30.29 -22.60 -9.92
N GLU A 110 29.49 -23.59 -9.51
CA GLU A 110 29.93 -24.98 -9.38
C GLU A 110 30.46 -25.53 -10.70
N LYS A 111 29.78 -25.28 -11.83
CA LYS A 111 30.28 -25.69 -13.16
C LYS A 111 31.59 -25.03 -13.54
N THR A 112 31.75 -23.74 -13.23
CA THR A 112 33.00 -23.02 -13.54
C THR A 112 34.15 -23.55 -12.69
N GLU A 113 33.88 -23.91 -11.43
CA GLU A 113 34.86 -24.54 -10.54
C GLU A 113 35.24 -25.95 -11.04
N GLU A 114 34.28 -26.78 -11.43
CA GLU A 114 34.53 -28.09 -12.04
C GLU A 114 35.34 -27.99 -13.36
N GLU A 115 35.01 -27.04 -14.23
CA GLU A 115 35.75 -26.80 -15.48
C GLU A 115 37.21 -26.39 -15.22
N ASN A 116 37.44 -25.49 -14.24
CA ASN A 116 38.79 -25.10 -13.84
C ASN A 116 39.58 -26.28 -13.22
N GLU A 117 38.93 -27.14 -12.42
CA GLU A 117 39.58 -28.35 -11.88
C GLU A 117 39.95 -29.34 -12.98
N LEU A 118 39.08 -29.53 -13.97
CA LEU A 118 39.33 -30.40 -15.12
C LEU A 118 40.46 -29.88 -16.02
N GLU A 119 40.52 -28.57 -16.30
CA GLU A 119 41.64 -27.97 -17.04
C GLU A 119 42.97 -28.19 -16.33
N ASN A 120 43.02 -27.96 -15.00
CA ASN A 120 44.22 -28.17 -14.20
C ASN A 120 44.67 -29.66 -14.15
N LEU A 121 43.76 -30.61 -14.34
CA LEU A 121 44.07 -32.04 -14.43
C LEU A 121 44.57 -32.46 -15.82
N LEU A 122 44.23 -31.71 -16.87
CA LEU A 122 44.61 -31.98 -18.26
C LEU A 122 45.94 -31.31 -18.65
N ASP A 123 46.42 -30.32 -17.88
CA ASP A 123 47.71 -29.64 -18.05
C ASP A 123 48.92 -30.37 -17.41
N PHE A 124 48.79 -31.66 -17.10
CA PHE A 124 49.84 -32.57 -16.60
C PHE A 124 50.37 -33.50 -17.70
#